data_AF-A0A660XTK3-F1
#
_entry.id   AF-A0A660XTK3-F1
#
_cell.length_a   1.000
_cell.length_b   1.000
_cell.length_c   1.000
_cell.angle_alpha   90.00
_cell.angle_beta   90.00
_cell.angle_gamma   90.00
#
_symmetry.space_group_name_H-M   'P 1'
#
loop_
_entity.id
_entity.type
_entity.pdbx_description
1 polymer ?
#
loop_
_entity_poly.entity_id
_entity_poly.type
_entity_poly.pdbx_seq_one_letter_code
_entity_poly.pdbx_strand_id
1 'polypeptide(L)'
;MPKVLIVGRANNPLRTEYAVKEAFKSLGFQVGVFDDVKSASWAGKRLTNLLFKLTLSRWRPDMVYFSKALNLHPDTIGYASDICPTVMWYFDPMKTVDPRILERAKRVTCFFTTYQKDASELQLKGVRAFYLPQAYYLPQTPGTLSPEEATSEIAFIGNNTGCDYRFKFLKLLGKKYELTVWGRGWKDLEGYCRVPDRRVFGEDYKTGCRNSKIILGIHTFLGVRNKRGVSNRLWNTLACGGFLVYQE
;
A
#
# COMPACT_ATOMS: atom_id res chain seq x y z
N MET A 1 23.67 12.10 -12.62
CA MET A 1 22.87 11.44 -11.57
C MET A 1 21.56 10.98 -12.20
N PRO A 2 21.23 9.67 -12.15
CA PRO A 2 20.01 9.16 -12.76
C PRO A 2 18.75 9.71 -12.08
N LYS A 3 17.70 9.95 -12.87
CA LYS A 3 16.47 10.62 -12.46
C LYS A 3 15.28 9.64 -12.47
N VAL A 4 14.55 9.59 -11.37
CA VAL A 4 13.29 8.83 -11.26
C VAL A 4 12.14 9.77 -10.99
N LEU A 5 11.09 9.70 -11.82
CA LEU A 5 9.83 10.38 -11.54
C LEU A 5 8.85 9.40 -10.90
N ILE A 6 8.49 9.64 -9.65
CA ILE A 6 7.47 8.85 -8.94
C ILE A 6 6.09 9.49 -9.15
N VAL A 7 5.16 8.72 -9.72
CA VAL A 7 3.75 9.10 -9.86
C VAL A 7 2.96 8.50 -8.70
N GLY A 8 2.52 9.37 -7.82
CA GLY A 8 1.77 9.03 -6.61
C GLY A 8 2.06 10.00 -5.46
N ARG A 9 1.57 9.67 -4.27
CA ARG A 9 1.61 10.58 -3.11
C ARG A 9 2.91 10.46 -2.30
N ALA A 10 4.04 10.39 -2.98
CA ALA A 10 5.36 10.11 -2.38
C ALA A 10 5.91 11.22 -1.46
N ASN A 11 5.23 12.37 -1.40
CA ASN A 11 5.56 13.43 -0.43
C ASN A 11 4.86 13.25 0.93
N ASN A 12 3.94 12.30 1.06
CA ASN A 12 3.29 12.01 2.33
C ASN A 12 4.03 10.86 3.05
N PRO A 13 4.65 11.10 4.21
CA PRO A 13 5.44 10.09 4.94
C PRO A 13 4.63 8.87 5.41
N LEU A 14 3.29 8.98 5.43
CA LEU A 14 2.38 7.89 5.81
C LEU A 14 2.06 6.95 4.63
N ARG A 15 2.66 7.17 3.45
CA ARG A 15 2.36 6.44 2.22
C ARG A 15 3.53 5.57 1.80
N THR A 16 3.22 4.40 1.25
CA THR A 16 4.22 3.48 0.67
C THR A 16 5.17 4.17 -0.29
N GLU A 17 4.62 5.04 -1.13
CA GLU A 17 5.36 5.76 -2.16
C GLU A 17 6.47 6.65 -1.57
N TYR A 18 6.33 7.08 -0.32
CA TYR A 18 7.39 7.80 0.37
C TYR A 18 8.59 6.88 0.67
N ALA A 19 8.35 5.66 1.16
CA ALA A 19 9.44 4.71 1.39
C ALA A 19 10.18 4.36 0.08
N VAL A 20 9.43 4.23 -1.03
CA VAL A 20 10.03 4.05 -2.37
C VAL A 20 10.88 5.26 -2.77
N LYS A 21 10.40 6.49 -2.53
CA LYS A 21 11.17 7.71 -2.78
C LYS A 21 12.47 7.75 -2.00
N GLU A 22 12.44 7.44 -0.71
CA GLU A 22 13.64 7.43 0.12
C GLU A 22 14.61 6.31 -0.27
N ALA A 23 14.12 5.14 -0.69
CA ALA A 23 14.96 4.08 -1.24
C ALA A 23 15.67 4.49 -2.55
N PHE A 24 15.00 5.20 -3.46
CA PHE A 24 15.69 5.73 -4.65
C PHE A 24 16.73 6.79 -4.29
N LYS A 25 16.42 7.68 -3.34
CA LYS A 25 17.40 8.68 -2.89
C LYS A 25 18.63 8.05 -2.25
N SER A 26 18.46 7.03 -1.41
CA SER A 26 19.58 6.34 -0.75
C SER A 26 20.49 5.61 -1.74
N LEU A 27 19.94 5.20 -2.89
CA LEU A 27 20.69 4.66 -4.03
C LEU A 27 21.32 5.74 -4.94
N GLY A 28 21.23 7.02 -4.57
CA GLY A 28 21.85 8.12 -5.30
C GLY A 28 21.06 8.63 -6.51
N PHE A 29 19.76 8.35 -6.60
CA PHE A 29 18.91 8.91 -7.66
C PHE A 29 18.43 10.32 -7.32
N GLN A 30 18.29 11.16 -8.34
CA GLN A 30 17.49 12.37 -8.26
C GLN A 30 16.02 11.98 -8.37
N VAL A 31 15.21 12.29 -7.36
CA VAL A 31 13.80 11.85 -7.33
C VAL A 31 12.84 13.01 -7.47
N GLY A 32 12.05 13.00 -8.53
CA GLY A 32 10.90 13.86 -8.74
C GLY A 32 9.61 13.18 -8.28
N VAL A 33 8.61 13.96 -7.88
CA VAL A 33 7.28 13.44 -7.51
C VAL A 33 6.20 14.15 -8.28
N PHE A 34 5.36 13.39 -8.98
CA PHE A 34 4.13 13.86 -9.59
C PHE A 34 2.93 13.26 -8.84
N ASP A 35 2.29 14.05 -7.98
CA ASP A 35 1.09 13.62 -7.25
C ASP A 35 -0.15 13.74 -8.16
N ASP A 36 -0.45 12.67 -8.89
CA ASP A 36 -1.58 12.59 -9.82
C ASP A 36 -2.94 12.75 -9.11
N VAL A 37 -3.03 12.32 -7.84
CA VAL A 37 -4.23 12.46 -7.03
C VAL A 37 -4.48 13.91 -6.65
N LYS A 38 -3.45 14.61 -6.15
CA LYS A 38 -3.53 16.04 -5.85
C LYS A 38 -3.75 16.84 -7.13
N SER A 39 -3.03 16.55 -8.21
CA SER A 39 -3.23 17.25 -9.48
C SER A 39 -4.67 17.11 -9.97
N ALA A 40 -5.23 15.90 -9.96
CA ALA A 40 -6.59 15.66 -10.45
C ALA A 40 -7.66 16.31 -9.57
N SER A 41 -7.45 16.40 -8.26
CA SER A 41 -8.42 17.06 -7.37
C SER A 41 -8.48 18.57 -7.59
N TRP A 42 -7.39 19.20 -8.04
CA TRP A 42 -7.31 20.64 -8.29
C TRP A 42 -7.66 21.03 -9.73
N ALA A 43 -7.19 20.25 -10.70
CA ALA A 43 -7.18 20.60 -12.11
C ALA A 43 -8.08 19.70 -12.98
N GLY A 44 -8.61 18.62 -12.41
CA GLY A 44 -9.32 17.59 -13.15
C GLY A 44 -8.40 16.71 -13.99
N LYS A 45 -8.93 15.55 -14.40
CA LYS A 45 -8.16 14.47 -15.02
C LYS A 45 -7.48 14.87 -16.33
N ARG A 46 -8.18 15.61 -17.21
CA ARG A 46 -7.64 16.03 -18.51
C ARG A 46 -6.37 16.88 -18.36
N LEU A 47 -6.43 17.90 -17.50
CA LEU A 47 -5.30 18.80 -17.27
C LEU A 47 -4.16 18.09 -16.53
N THR A 48 -4.45 17.18 -15.58
CA THR A 48 -3.42 16.33 -14.95
C THR A 48 -2.60 15.55 -15.97
N ASN A 49 -3.26 15.00 -17.01
CA ASN A 49 -2.56 14.25 -18.05
C ASN A 49 -1.66 15.15 -18.91
N LEU A 50 -2.11 16.37 -19.25
CA LEU A 50 -1.29 17.35 -19.95
C LEU A 50 -0.08 17.79 -19.11
N LEU A 51 -0.31 18.11 -17.83
CA LEU A 51 0.74 18.50 -16.90
C LEU A 51 1.78 17.39 -16.70
N PHE A 52 1.34 16.14 -16.66
CA PHE A 52 2.25 15.00 -16.59
C PHE A 52 3.14 14.91 -17.84
N LYS A 53 2.58 15.01 -19.05
CA LYS A 53 3.36 15.04 -20.30
C LYS A 53 4.36 16.21 -20.36
N LEU A 54 3.93 17.40 -19.90
CA LEU A 54 4.81 18.56 -19.77
C LEU A 54 5.94 18.33 -18.75
N THR A 55 5.65 17.62 -17.65
CA THR A 55 6.66 17.25 -16.65
C THR A 55 7.68 16.29 -17.24
N LEU A 56 7.24 15.27 -17.98
CA LEU A 56 8.15 14.31 -18.64
C LEU A 56 9.08 15.01 -19.63
N SER A 57 8.53 15.85 -20.51
CA SER A 57 9.32 16.54 -21.54
C SER A 57 10.34 17.55 -20.97
N ARG A 58 9.98 18.26 -19.89
CA ARG A 58 10.85 19.24 -19.24
C ARG A 58 11.89 18.63 -18.30
N TRP A 59 11.45 17.72 -17.44
CA TRP A 59 12.33 17.16 -16.40
C TRP A 59 13.21 16.03 -16.93
N ARG A 60 12.75 15.33 -17.98
CA ARG A 60 13.41 14.22 -18.67
C ARG A 60 13.91 13.15 -17.69
N PRO A 61 12.98 12.40 -17.05
CA PRO A 61 13.35 11.28 -16.19
C PRO A 61 14.02 10.16 -16.98
N ASP A 62 14.98 9.48 -16.37
CA ASP A 62 15.55 8.25 -16.92
C ASP A 62 14.63 7.05 -16.67
N MET A 63 13.72 7.15 -15.69
CA MET A 63 12.67 6.15 -15.42
C MET A 63 11.44 6.79 -14.78
N VAL A 64 10.25 6.25 -15.06
CA VAL A 64 9.02 6.59 -14.33
C VAL A 64 8.54 5.41 -13.48
N TYR A 65 8.30 5.67 -12.20
CA TYR A 65 7.67 4.73 -11.28
C TYR A 65 6.20 5.13 -11.08
N PHE A 66 5.28 4.20 -11.29
CA PHE A 66 3.85 4.35 -11.04
C PHE A 66 3.43 3.51 -9.83
N SER A 67 2.83 4.13 -8.81
CA SER A 67 2.18 3.37 -7.74
C SER A 67 0.86 2.73 -8.23
N LYS A 68 -0.10 3.56 -8.64
CA LYS A 68 -1.37 3.12 -9.24
C LYS A 68 -1.78 3.94 -10.48
N ALA A 69 -1.28 5.18 -10.57
CA ALA A 69 -1.56 6.12 -11.66
C ALA A 69 -3.07 6.28 -11.97
N LEU A 70 -3.93 6.26 -10.93
CA LEU A 70 -5.38 6.18 -11.10
C LEU A 70 -5.95 7.36 -11.91
N ASN A 71 -5.29 8.52 -11.85
CA ASN A 71 -5.74 9.73 -12.54
C ASN A 71 -5.06 9.97 -13.89
N LEU A 72 -4.11 9.12 -14.28
CA LEU A 72 -3.56 9.14 -15.64
C LEU A 72 -4.45 8.30 -16.57
N HIS A 73 -4.58 8.73 -17.82
CA HIS A 73 -5.16 7.92 -18.89
C HIS A 73 -4.16 6.84 -19.29
N PRO A 74 -4.65 5.66 -19.71
CA PRO A 74 -3.77 4.61 -20.21
C PRO A 74 -2.82 5.11 -21.31
N ASP A 75 -3.29 5.88 -22.28
CA ASP A 75 -2.43 6.38 -23.36
C ASP A 75 -1.35 7.38 -22.88
N THR A 76 -1.59 8.06 -21.77
CA THR A 76 -0.57 8.90 -21.12
C THR A 76 0.50 8.05 -20.43
N ILE A 77 0.13 6.88 -19.91
CA ILE A 77 1.09 5.90 -19.39
C ILE A 77 1.92 5.32 -20.54
N GLY A 78 1.26 4.96 -21.65
CA GLY A 78 1.94 4.50 -22.87
C GLY A 78 2.95 5.52 -23.38
N TYR A 79 2.55 6.79 -23.49
CA TYR A 79 3.44 7.90 -23.85
C TYR A 79 4.69 8.00 -22.96
N ALA A 80 4.59 7.70 -21.66
CA ALA A 80 5.76 7.69 -20.79
C ALA A 80 6.72 6.53 -21.14
N SER A 81 6.16 5.35 -21.42
CA SER A 81 6.91 4.15 -21.82
C SER A 81 7.60 4.28 -23.18
N ASP A 82 7.06 5.11 -24.08
CA ASP A 82 7.71 5.42 -25.35
C ASP A 82 8.97 6.30 -25.18
N ILE A 83 9.10 6.98 -24.03
CA ILE A 83 10.19 7.93 -23.76
C ILE A 83 11.29 7.32 -22.90
N CYS A 84 10.91 6.57 -21.86
CA CYS A 84 11.85 5.92 -20.96
C CYS A 84 11.24 4.68 -20.30
N PRO A 85 12.07 3.81 -19.69
CA PRO A 85 11.56 2.67 -18.94
C PRO A 85 10.53 3.07 -17.88
N THR A 86 9.44 2.32 -17.80
CA THR A 86 8.40 2.53 -16.80
C THR A 86 8.13 1.29 -15.96
N VAL A 87 7.92 1.53 -14.67
CA VAL A 87 7.61 0.48 -13.72
C VAL A 87 6.30 0.82 -13.03
N MET A 88 5.38 -0.13 -12.94
CA MET A 88 4.21 -0.02 -12.06
C MET A 88 4.28 -1.07 -10.97
N TRP A 89 4.18 -0.67 -9.70
CA TRP A 89 4.13 -1.62 -8.58
C TRP A 89 2.81 -1.50 -7.84
N TYR A 90 1.92 -2.47 -8.09
CA TYR A 90 0.56 -2.49 -7.59
C TYR A 90 0.45 -3.34 -6.32
N PHE A 91 0.21 -2.66 -5.19
CA PHE A 91 0.24 -3.28 -3.86
C PHE A 91 -1.07 -3.94 -3.42
N ASP A 92 -2.19 -3.55 -4.03
CA ASP A 92 -3.50 -3.99 -3.53
C ASP A 92 -3.77 -5.44 -3.96
N PRO A 93 -4.28 -6.29 -3.06
CA PRO A 93 -4.75 -7.61 -3.44
C PRO A 93 -5.93 -7.49 -4.40
N MET A 94 -5.81 -8.10 -5.57
CA MET A 94 -6.91 -8.17 -6.54
C MET A 94 -7.77 -9.40 -6.21
N LYS A 95 -9.10 -9.33 -6.25
CA LYS A 95 -9.92 -10.56 -6.20
C LYS A 95 -9.75 -11.34 -7.50
N THR A 96 -9.93 -10.62 -8.60
CA THR A 96 -9.65 -10.99 -9.98
C THR A 96 -8.89 -9.82 -10.64
N VAL A 97 -8.14 -10.07 -11.71
CA VAL A 97 -7.48 -9.00 -12.46
C VAL A 97 -8.50 -7.97 -12.95
N ASP A 98 -8.45 -6.74 -12.43
CA ASP A 98 -9.32 -5.63 -12.84
C ASP A 98 -8.96 -5.23 -14.29
N PRO A 99 -9.92 -5.19 -15.24
CA PRO A 99 -9.66 -4.79 -16.63
C PRO A 99 -8.95 -3.44 -16.77
N ARG A 100 -9.26 -2.47 -15.89
CA ARG A 100 -8.63 -1.14 -15.91
C ARG A 100 -7.18 -1.19 -15.45
N ILE A 101 -6.84 -2.09 -14.52
CA ILE A 101 -5.45 -2.31 -14.09
C ILE A 101 -4.69 -3.07 -15.17
N LEU A 102 -5.31 -4.09 -15.79
CA LEU A 102 -4.73 -4.81 -16.92
C LEU A 102 -4.38 -3.89 -18.08
N GLU A 103 -5.28 -2.97 -18.44
CA GLU A 103 -5.07 -1.99 -19.51
C GLU A 103 -3.81 -1.14 -19.26
N ARG A 104 -3.59 -0.75 -18.00
CA ARG A 104 -2.42 0.05 -17.59
C ARG A 104 -1.17 -0.80 -17.54
N ALA A 105 -1.28 -2.02 -17.02
CA ALA A 105 -0.19 -2.97 -16.90
C ALA A 105 0.40 -3.32 -18.27
N LYS A 106 -0.43 -3.42 -19.31
CA LYS A 106 0.02 -3.63 -20.70
C LYS A 106 0.81 -2.46 -21.29
N ARG A 107 0.73 -1.26 -20.68
CA ARG A 107 1.36 -0.04 -21.19
C ARG A 107 2.63 0.35 -20.45
N VAL A 108 3.03 -0.39 -19.42
CA VAL A 108 4.30 -0.17 -18.71
C VAL A 108 5.36 -1.18 -19.12
N THR A 109 6.63 -0.82 -18.98
CA THR A 109 7.75 -1.73 -19.31
C THR A 109 7.77 -2.95 -18.39
N CYS A 110 7.57 -2.75 -17.09
CA CYS A 110 7.47 -3.81 -16.09
C CYS A 110 6.33 -3.55 -15.11
N PHE A 111 5.61 -4.61 -14.75
CA PHE A 111 4.58 -4.57 -13.71
C PHE A 111 4.97 -5.45 -12.53
N PHE A 112 4.84 -4.95 -11.31
CA PHE A 112 5.07 -5.70 -10.09
C PHE A 112 3.77 -5.81 -9.29
N THR A 113 3.59 -6.96 -8.65
CA THR A 113 2.51 -7.20 -7.68
C THR A 113 3.05 -7.93 -6.46
N THR A 114 2.35 -7.79 -5.34
CA THR A 114 2.70 -8.37 -4.04
C THR A 114 2.16 -9.79 -3.85
N TYR A 115 1.60 -10.39 -4.90
CA TYR A 115 0.98 -11.70 -4.90
C TYR A 115 1.45 -12.53 -6.11
N GLN A 116 2.04 -13.70 -5.86
CA GLN A 116 2.65 -14.52 -6.92
C GLN A 116 1.63 -14.99 -7.95
N LYS A 117 0.41 -15.35 -7.51
CA LYS A 117 -0.66 -15.77 -8.41
C LYS A 117 -1.12 -14.63 -9.34
N ASP A 118 -1.19 -13.41 -8.82
CA ASP A 118 -1.59 -12.24 -9.60
C ASP A 118 -0.56 -11.94 -10.70
N ALA A 119 0.74 -12.11 -10.41
CA ALA A 119 1.78 -11.97 -11.41
C ALA A 119 1.60 -13.00 -12.55
N SER A 120 1.33 -14.25 -12.19
CA SER A 120 1.11 -15.35 -13.15
C SER A 120 -0.13 -15.11 -14.01
N GLU A 121 -1.25 -14.67 -13.42
CA GLU A 121 -2.48 -14.35 -14.14
C GLU A 121 -2.30 -13.16 -15.10
N LEU A 122 -1.48 -12.17 -14.74
CA LEU A 122 -1.13 -11.04 -15.60
C LEU A 122 -0.19 -11.45 -16.75
N GLN A 123 0.78 -12.33 -16.48
CA GLN A 123 1.68 -12.89 -17.51
C GLN A 123 0.89 -13.62 -18.60
N LEU A 124 -0.09 -14.46 -18.21
CA LEU A 124 -0.98 -15.14 -19.16
C LEU A 124 -1.81 -14.18 -20.03
N LYS A 125 -1.97 -12.92 -19.60
CA LYS A 125 -2.68 -11.87 -20.33
C LYS A 125 -1.73 -10.96 -21.14
N GLY A 126 -0.46 -11.36 -21.29
CA GLY A 126 0.56 -10.66 -22.08
C GLY A 126 1.23 -9.49 -21.37
N VAL A 127 1.16 -9.41 -20.04
CA VAL A 127 1.85 -8.39 -19.25
C VAL A 127 3.21 -8.91 -18.82
N ARG A 128 4.27 -8.09 -18.93
CA ARG A 128 5.56 -8.36 -18.31
C ARG A 128 5.48 -8.12 -16.79
N ALA A 129 4.81 -9.04 -16.10
CA ALA A 129 4.51 -8.95 -14.67
C ALA A 129 5.45 -9.81 -13.82
N PHE A 130 5.75 -9.36 -12.60
CA PHE A 130 6.62 -10.05 -11.65
C PHE A 130 6.05 -9.97 -10.23
N TYR A 131 6.41 -10.97 -9.42
CA TYR A 131 6.17 -10.94 -7.99
C TYR A 131 7.27 -10.14 -7.29
N LEU A 132 6.89 -9.14 -6.49
CA LEU A 132 7.78 -8.39 -5.62
C LEU A 132 7.07 -8.09 -4.30
N PRO A 133 7.49 -8.69 -3.17
CA PRO A 133 6.87 -8.45 -1.88
C PRO A 133 7.06 -7.00 -1.44
N GLN A 134 6.02 -6.45 -0.83
CA GLN A 134 6.02 -5.10 -0.29
C GLN A 134 6.72 -5.07 1.07
N ALA A 135 8.03 -5.29 1.09
CA ALA A 135 8.86 -5.28 2.30
C ALA A 135 9.48 -3.89 2.49
N TYR A 136 8.80 -3.02 3.23
CA TYR A 136 9.37 -1.73 3.65
C TYR A 136 8.85 -1.34 5.02
N TYR A 137 9.61 -0.48 5.69
CA TYR A 137 9.18 0.21 6.91
C TYR A 137 8.97 1.70 6.59
N LEU A 138 7.86 2.29 7.05
CA LEU A 138 7.65 3.74 6.92
C LEU A 138 8.59 4.48 7.87
N PRO A 139 9.05 5.70 7.51
CA PRO A 139 9.84 6.52 8.44
C PRO A 139 9.10 6.74 9.76
N GLN A 140 9.85 6.93 10.84
CA GLN A 140 9.31 7.28 12.15
C GLN A 140 8.65 8.66 12.08
N THR A 141 7.33 8.69 11.99
CA THR A 141 6.55 9.91 12.24
C THR A 141 6.22 9.97 13.73
N PRO A 142 6.28 11.15 14.37
CA PRO A 142 5.92 11.30 15.78
C PRO A 142 4.55 10.68 16.08
N GLY A 143 4.49 9.95 17.18
CA GLY A 143 3.28 9.31 17.69
C GLY A 143 2.67 10.16 18.81
N THR A 144 1.39 9.93 19.07
CA THR A 144 0.65 10.51 20.19
C THR A 144 0.04 9.46 21.11
N LEU A 145 0.15 8.18 20.76
CA LEU A 145 -0.41 7.08 21.53
C LEU A 145 0.47 6.77 22.75
N SER A 146 -0.12 6.79 23.94
CA SER A 146 0.58 6.38 25.16
C SER A 146 0.73 4.84 25.23
N PRO A 147 1.74 4.31 25.96
CA PRO A 147 1.86 2.87 26.19
C PRO A 147 0.62 2.25 26.82
N GLU A 148 0.00 2.94 27.79
CA GLU A 148 -1.22 2.50 28.47
C GLU A 148 -2.39 2.43 27.50
N GLU A 149 -2.55 3.45 26.64
CA GLU A 149 -3.56 3.44 25.59
C GLU A 149 -3.32 2.32 24.56
N ALA A 150 -2.07 1.93 24.34
CA ALA A 150 -1.69 0.93 23.35
C ALA A 150 -1.72 -0.52 23.87
N THR A 151 -1.80 -0.71 25.19
CA THR A 151 -1.68 -2.03 25.81
C THR A 151 -2.86 -2.92 25.43
N SER A 152 -2.58 -4.14 25.00
CA SER A 152 -3.59 -5.17 24.76
C SER A 152 -3.01 -6.58 24.81
N GLU A 153 -3.83 -7.58 25.12
CA GLU A 153 -3.43 -8.98 24.90
C GLU A 153 -3.27 -9.26 23.41
N ILE A 154 -4.29 -8.90 22.63
CA ILE A 154 -4.34 -9.11 21.18
C ILE A 154 -4.70 -7.79 20.50
N ALA A 155 -3.99 -7.44 19.43
CA ALA A 155 -4.36 -6.31 18.59
C ALA A 155 -4.49 -6.67 17.10
N PHE A 156 -5.45 -6.03 16.43
CA PHE A 156 -5.51 -5.95 14.98
C PHE A 156 -5.32 -4.51 14.54
N ILE A 157 -4.45 -4.27 13.55
CA ILE A 157 -4.21 -2.94 12.98
C ILE A 157 -4.53 -2.94 11.49
N GLY A 158 -5.57 -2.19 11.10
CA GLY A 158 -5.94 -1.98 9.70
C GLY A 158 -7.38 -1.51 9.57
N ASN A 159 -7.74 -0.89 8.43
CA ASN A 159 -9.12 -0.44 8.22
C ASN A 159 -10.05 -1.59 7.83
N ASN A 160 -11.33 -1.45 8.17
CA ASN A 160 -12.40 -2.23 7.58
C ASN A 160 -12.76 -1.66 6.20
N THR A 161 -12.79 -2.51 5.19
CA THR A 161 -13.18 -2.16 3.82
C THR A 161 -14.41 -2.95 3.38
N GLY A 162 -15.29 -3.31 4.33
CA GLY A 162 -16.50 -4.10 4.09
C GLY A 162 -16.22 -5.60 3.97
N CYS A 163 -15.30 -6.15 4.78
CA CYS A 163 -15.01 -7.58 4.77
C CYS A 163 -15.72 -8.30 5.93
N ASP A 164 -16.80 -9.02 5.61
CA ASP A 164 -17.59 -9.79 6.58
C ASP A 164 -16.77 -10.83 7.33
N TYR A 165 -15.86 -11.52 6.63
CA TYR A 165 -15.05 -12.58 7.24
C TYR A 165 -14.18 -12.03 8.38
N ARG A 166 -13.43 -10.96 8.10
CA ARG A 166 -12.54 -10.33 9.09
C ARG A 166 -13.34 -9.80 10.26
N PHE A 167 -14.48 -9.17 10.00
CA PHE A 167 -15.39 -8.68 11.04
C PHE A 167 -15.88 -9.82 11.95
N LYS A 168 -16.42 -10.90 11.37
CA LYS A 168 -16.92 -12.07 12.12
C LYS A 168 -15.82 -12.70 12.98
N PHE A 169 -14.61 -12.83 12.44
CA PHE A 169 -13.47 -13.39 13.16
C PHE A 169 -13.04 -12.52 14.35
N LEU A 170 -12.88 -11.22 14.14
CA LEU A 170 -12.53 -10.28 15.22
C LEU A 170 -13.62 -10.24 16.30
N LYS A 171 -14.90 -10.26 15.92
CA LYS A 171 -16.03 -10.33 16.85
C LYS A 171 -16.00 -11.60 17.71
N LEU A 172 -15.68 -12.75 17.13
CA LEU A 172 -15.55 -14.01 17.87
C LEU A 172 -14.38 -13.99 18.85
N LEU A 173 -13.25 -13.40 18.45
CA LEU A 173 -12.07 -13.26 19.30
C LEU A 173 -12.31 -12.29 20.47
N GLY A 174 -12.91 -11.13 20.22
CA GLY A 174 -13.18 -10.14 21.27
C GLY A 174 -14.11 -10.64 22.37
N LYS A 175 -15.00 -11.60 22.06
CA LYS A 175 -15.81 -12.28 23.08
C LYS A 175 -15.01 -13.17 24.05
N LYS A 176 -13.76 -13.49 23.74
CA LYS A 176 -12.95 -14.46 24.49
C LYS A 176 -11.65 -13.89 25.05
N TYR A 177 -11.10 -12.87 24.41
CA TYR A 177 -9.78 -12.30 24.72
C TYR A 177 -9.84 -10.78 24.75
N GLU A 178 -8.86 -10.17 25.42
CA GLU A 178 -8.70 -8.72 25.40
C GLU A 178 -8.18 -8.26 24.04
N LEU A 179 -9.11 -7.90 23.16
CA LEU A 179 -8.82 -7.49 21.79
C LEU A 179 -8.91 -5.96 21.66
N THR A 180 -7.89 -5.35 21.02
CA THR A 180 -7.95 -3.98 20.52
C THR A 180 -7.89 -3.94 18.99
N VAL A 181 -8.84 -3.23 18.37
CA VAL A 181 -8.92 -3.09 16.91
C VAL A 181 -8.67 -1.65 16.51
N TRP A 182 -7.52 -1.41 15.89
CA TRP A 182 -7.09 -0.10 15.40
C TRP A 182 -7.41 0.08 13.91
N GLY A 183 -7.87 1.27 13.53
CA GLY A 183 -8.25 1.62 12.17
C GLY A 183 -9.70 2.10 12.08
N ARG A 184 -10.10 2.53 10.88
CA ARG A 184 -11.47 3.02 10.62
C ARG A 184 -12.43 1.90 10.26
N GLY A 185 -13.71 2.13 10.54
CA GLY A 185 -14.81 1.28 10.06
C GLY A 185 -15.08 0.05 10.94
N TRP A 186 -14.66 0.11 12.20
CA TRP A 186 -14.81 -0.98 13.18
C TRP A 186 -15.84 -0.71 14.26
N LYS A 187 -16.60 0.39 14.14
CA LYS A 187 -17.59 0.82 15.16
C LYS A 187 -18.55 -0.30 15.57
N ASP A 188 -18.97 -1.13 14.63
CA ASP A 188 -19.89 -2.26 14.91
C ASP A 188 -19.26 -3.41 15.74
N LEU A 189 -17.96 -3.32 16.06
CA LEU A 189 -17.27 -4.20 17.02
C LEU A 189 -17.28 -3.65 18.45
N GLU A 190 -17.74 -2.42 18.67
CA GLU A 190 -17.97 -1.87 20.01
C GLU A 190 -18.91 -2.80 20.81
N GLY A 191 -18.62 -2.98 22.09
CA GLY A 191 -19.29 -3.96 22.96
C GLY A 191 -18.76 -5.39 22.86
N TYR A 192 -17.90 -5.70 21.88
CA TYR A 192 -17.17 -6.98 21.79
C TYR A 192 -15.68 -6.83 22.04
N CYS A 193 -15.11 -5.65 21.78
CA CYS A 193 -13.67 -5.38 21.94
C CYS A 193 -13.43 -3.86 21.99
N ARG A 194 -12.19 -3.45 22.26
CA ARG A 194 -11.80 -2.04 22.27
C ARG A 194 -11.60 -1.54 20.83
N VAL A 195 -12.30 -0.47 20.46
CA VAL A 195 -12.22 0.14 19.12
C VAL A 195 -11.95 1.64 19.23
N PRO A 196 -10.68 2.08 19.25
CA PRO A 196 -10.35 3.50 19.43
C PRO A 196 -10.69 4.42 18.22
N ASP A 197 -11.40 3.92 17.19
CA ASP A 197 -11.73 4.55 15.88
C ASP A 197 -10.69 5.54 15.30
N ARG A 198 -9.41 5.29 15.57
CA ARG A 198 -8.29 6.06 15.02
C ARG A 198 -7.39 5.15 14.19
N ARG A 199 -6.77 5.74 13.18
CA ARG A 199 -5.70 5.08 12.42
C ARG A 199 -4.40 5.28 13.17
N VAL A 200 -3.60 4.23 13.27
CA VAL A 200 -2.25 4.28 13.84
C VAL A 200 -1.23 4.11 12.73
N PHE A 201 -0.20 4.96 12.75
CA PHE A 201 0.91 4.98 11.79
C PHE A 201 2.20 5.38 12.52
N GLY A 202 3.37 5.14 11.91
CA GLY A 202 4.66 5.56 12.47
C GLY A 202 4.85 5.07 13.91
N GLU A 203 5.22 5.98 14.81
CA GLU A 203 5.45 5.63 16.21
C GLU A 203 4.18 5.12 16.92
N ASP A 204 2.96 5.57 16.57
CA ASP A 204 1.74 4.97 17.15
C ASP A 204 1.58 3.48 16.77
N TYR A 205 1.89 3.15 15.52
CA TYR A 205 1.84 1.76 15.05
C TYR A 205 2.87 0.91 15.80
N LYS A 206 4.07 1.46 16.02
CA LYS A 206 5.14 0.83 16.79
C LYS A 206 4.75 0.66 18.25
N THR A 207 4.19 1.69 18.90
CA THR A 207 3.68 1.60 20.27
C THR A 207 2.60 0.53 20.38
N GLY A 208 1.66 0.47 19.44
CA GLY A 208 0.67 -0.60 19.36
C GLY A 208 1.30 -1.99 19.24
N CYS A 209 2.31 -2.15 18.38
CA CYS A 209 3.01 -3.43 18.21
C CYS A 209 3.80 -3.87 19.45
N ARG A 210 4.47 -2.95 20.14
CA ARG A 210 5.32 -3.25 21.30
C ARG A 210 4.54 -3.50 22.60
N ASN A 211 3.36 -2.88 22.72
CA ASN A 211 2.51 -3.03 23.91
C ASN A 211 1.38 -4.06 23.72
N SER A 212 1.37 -4.78 22.59
CA SER A 212 0.45 -5.90 22.38
C SER A 212 1.22 -7.23 22.47
N LYS A 213 0.66 -8.24 23.14
CA LYS A 213 1.31 -9.56 23.18
C LYS A 213 1.24 -10.25 21.82
N ILE A 214 0.13 -10.10 21.10
CA ILE A 214 -0.09 -10.69 19.78
C ILE A 214 -0.65 -9.64 18.82
N ILE A 215 -0.04 -9.49 17.64
CA ILE A 215 -0.61 -8.78 16.51
C ILE A 215 -1.22 -9.78 15.53
N LEU A 216 -2.45 -9.51 15.09
CA LEU A 216 -3.18 -10.36 14.15
C LEU A 216 -2.94 -9.96 12.68
N GLY A 217 -2.45 -10.93 11.91
CA GLY A 217 -2.20 -10.85 10.47
C GLY A 217 -3.35 -11.37 9.61
N ILE A 218 -4.54 -10.77 9.70
CA ILE A 218 -5.73 -11.28 9.00
C ILE A 218 -5.89 -10.64 7.60
N HIS A 219 -6.16 -11.47 6.58
CA HIS A 219 -6.36 -11.03 5.21
C HIS A 219 -7.65 -10.23 5.00
N THR A 220 -7.72 -9.47 3.90
CA THR A 220 -8.87 -8.61 3.56
C THR A 220 -10.00 -9.40 2.91
N PHE A 221 -9.74 -10.60 2.41
CA PHE A 221 -10.75 -11.57 1.97
C PHE A 221 -10.09 -12.95 1.89
N LEU A 222 -10.89 -14.02 1.97
CA LEU A 222 -10.38 -15.39 2.02
C LEU A 222 -9.58 -15.81 0.78
N GLY A 223 -9.97 -15.30 -0.40
CA GLY A 223 -9.26 -15.59 -1.65
C GLY A 223 -7.81 -15.12 -1.71
N VAL A 224 -7.34 -14.29 -0.77
CA VAL A 224 -5.93 -13.88 -0.68
C VAL A 224 -5.02 -15.06 -0.32
N ARG A 225 -5.49 -16.01 0.47
CA ARG A 225 -4.73 -17.19 0.92
C ARG A 225 -4.14 -17.97 -0.26
N ASN A 226 -4.94 -18.13 -1.30
CA ASN A 226 -4.55 -18.88 -2.51
C ASN A 226 -3.61 -18.10 -3.44
N LYS A 227 -3.22 -16.87 -3.11
CA LYS A 227 -2.42 -16.01 -4.00
C LYS A 227 -0.92 -16.01 -3.70
N ARG A 228 -0.49 -16.66 -2.61
CA ARG A 228 0.92 -16.69 -2.16
C ARG A 228 1.53 -15.29 -2.12
N GLY A 229 1.04 -14.47 -1.19
CA GLY A 229 1.57 -13.13 -0.94
C GLY A 229 1.24 -12.67 0.47
N VAL A 230 2.05 -11.74 0.98
CA VAL A 230 1.95 -11.25 2.36
C VAL A 230 1.56 -9.78 2.38
N SER A 231 0.74 -9.42 3.35
CA SER A 231 0.40 -8.02 3.63
C SER A 231 1.61 -7.29 4.23
N ASN A 232 1.75 -6.00 3.93
CA ASN A 232 2.76 -5.16 4.58
C ASN A 232 2.66 -5.12 6.12
N ARG A 233 1.53 -5.55 6.70
CA ARG A 233 1.42 -5.76 8.16
C ARG A 233 2.50 -6.71 8.67
N LEU A 234 2.85 -7.74 7.90
CA LEU A 234 3.89 -8.67 8.30
C LEU A 234 5.23 -7.97 8.53
N TRP A 235 5.68 -7.19 7.55
CA TRP A 235 6.94 -6.46 7.63
C TRP A 235 6.91 -5.36 8.70
N ASN A 236 5.82 -4.59 8.78
CA ASN A 236 5.70 -3.52 9.77
C ASN A 236 5.69 -4.05 11.21
N THR A 237 4.94 -5.12 11.49
CA THR A 237 4.90 -5.71 12.84
C THR A 237 6.27 -6.21 13.27
N LEU A 238 6.97 -6.93 12.40
CA LEU A 238 8.32 -7.44 12.68
C LEU A 238 9.32 -6.30 12.89
N ALA A 239 9.29 -5.27 12.03
CA ALA A 239 10.16 -4.10 12.16
C ALA A 239 9.90 -3.30 13.45
N CYS A 240 8.67 -3.34 13.98
CA CYS A 240 8.32 -2.71 15.25
C CYS A 240 8.65 -3.57 16.49
N GLY A 241 9.14 -4.79 16.32
CA GLY A 241 9.44 -5.72 17.41
C GLY A 241 8.20 -6.41 18.01
N GLY A 242 7.08 -6.46 17.28
CA GLY A 242 5.87 -7.16 17.71
C GLY A 242 5.88 -8.65 17.35
N PHE A 243 5.11 -9.45 18.10
CA PHE A 243 4.87 -10.85 17.79
C PHE A 243 3.63 -10.99 16.90
N LEU A 244 3.76 -11.62 15.74
CA LEU A 244 2.71 -11.71 14.71
C LEU A 244 2.14 -13.12 14.61
N VAL A 245 0.82 -13.26 14.72
CA VAL A 245 0.09 -14.47 14.30
C VAL A 245 -0.55 -14.18 12.96
N TYR A 246 -0.02 -14.80 11.90
CA TYR A 246 -0.41 -14.55 10.52
C TYR A 246 -1.36 -15.62 9.99
N GLN A 247 -2.40 -15.20 9.27
CA GLN A 247 -3.26 -16.12 8.54
C GLN A 247 -2.60 -16.44 7.19
N GLU A 248 -2.18 -17.69 6.99
CA GLU A 248 -1.79 -18.22 5.66
C GLU A 248 -2.99 -18.77 4.91
#